data_AF-A0A954R5R9-F1
#
_entry.id   AF-A0A954R5R9-F1
#
_cell.length_a   1.000
_cell.length_b   1.000
_cell.length_c   1.000
_cell.angle_alpha   90.00
_cell.angle_beta   90.00
_cell.angle_gamma   90.00
#
_symmetry.space_group_name_H-M   'P 1'
#
loop_
_entity.id
_entity.type
_entity.pdbx_description
1 polymer ?
#
loop_
_entity_poly.entity_id
_entity_poly.type
_entity_poly.pdbx_seq_one_letter_code
_entity_poly.pdbx_strand_id
1 'polypeptide(L)'
;KSFTKAYAEAGTDLVDLMCGFPADQLDADALAKIVQRLESSQLAMRVLAVYRLQILTGKSLGIQPATISRSGVQQWRRELANNRSLLLPVPDPIWERAGK
;
A
#
# COMPACT_ATOMS: atom_id res chain seq x y z
N LYS A 1 27.42 -11.03 -6.60
CA LYS A 1 27.26 -9.85 -5.71
C LYS A 1 25.86 -9.89 -5.10
N SER A 2 25.82 -10.14 -3.79
CA SER A 2 24.74 -9.92 -2.80
C SER A 2 23.34 -10.50 -3.00
N PHE A 3 23.16 -11.80 -2.70
CA PHE A 3 21.86 -12.36 -2.29
C PHE A 3 21.32 -11.70 -1.00
N THR A 4 22.21 -11.30 -0.09
CA THR A 4 21.87 -10.65 1.19
C THR A 4 21.20 -9.29 1.05
N LYS A 5 21.52 -8.53 -0.01
CA LYS A 5 20.96 -7.19 -0.21
C LYS A 5 19.50 -7.25 -0.67
N ALA A 6 19.17 -8.16 -1.57
CA ALA A 6 17.80 -8.33 -2.07
C ALA A 6 16.83 -8.81 -0.97
N TYR A 7 17.30 -9.69 -0.06
CA TYR A 7 16.50 -10.12 1.09
C TYR A 7 16.32 -9.01 2.13
N ALA A 8 17.37 -8.22 2.38
CA ALA A 8 17.27 -7.07 3.26
C ALA A 8 16.25 -6.04 2.72
N GLU A 9 16.32 -5.71 1.43
CA GLU A 9 15.39 -4.77 0.77
C GLU A 9 13.94 -5.28 0.79
N ALA A 10 13.71 -6.57 0.49
CA ALA A 10 12.39 -7.17 0.57
C ALA A 10 11.84 -7.22 2.01
N GLY A 11 12.72 -7.39 3.01
CA GLY A 11 12.35 -7.34 4.42
C GLY A 11 11.93 -5.94 4.86
N THR A 12 12.67 -4.91 4.44
CA THR A 12 12.31 -3.51 4.72
C THR A 12 10.98 -3.13 4.06
N ASP A 13 10.76 -3.53 2.80
CA ASP A 13 9.52 -3.28 2.07
C ASP A 13 8.28 -3.88 2.76
N LEU A 14 8.44 -5.06 3.37
CA LEU A 14 7.35 -5.71 4.11
C LEU A 14 7.04 -4.95 5.42
N VAL A 15 8.08 -4.53 6.14
CA VAL A 15 7.94 -3.75 7.37
C VAL A 15 7.27 -2.42 7.09
N ASP A 16 7.64 -1.72 6.02
CA ASP A 16 7.02 -0.45 5.64
C ASP A 16 5.53 -0.60 5.31
N LEU A 17 5.16 -1.68 4.61
CA LEU A 17 3.75 -2.00 4.36
C LEU A 17 2.98 -2.33 5.65
N MET A 18 3.61 -3.04 6.58
CA MET A 18 3.01 -3.43 7.87
C MET A 18 2.84 -2.24 8.81
N CYS A 19 3.89 -1.46 9.03
CA CYS A 19 3.89 -0.30 9.91
C CYS A 19 3.13 0.89 9.31
N GLY A 20 3.06 0.96 7.97
CA GLY A 20 2.48 2.08 7.25
C GLY A 20 3.51 3.19 7.02
N PHE A 21 3.15 4.12 6.14
CA PHE A 21 3.97 5.30 5.86
C PHE A 21 3.57 6.41 6.83
N PRO A 22 4.53 7.11 7.46
CA PRO A 22 4.20 8.31 8.23
C PRO A 22 3.60 9.37 7.29
N ALA A 23 2.70 10.21 7.80
CA ALA A 23 1.84 11.07 6.98
C ALA A 23 2.63 12.07 6.11
N ASP A 24 3.86 12.40 6.50
CA ASP A 24 4.83 13.23 5.79
C ASP A 24 5.50 12.51 4.60
N GLN A 25 5.48 11.18 4.56
CA GLN A 25 6.02 10.34 3.47
C GLN A 25 4.93 9.80 2.54
N LEU A 26 3.68 10.17 2.79
CA LEU A 26 2.51 9.74 2.02
C LEU A 26 2.32 10.62 0.80
N ASP A 27 3.34 10.65 -0.05
CA ASP A 27 3.32 11.35 -1.32
C ASP A 27 2.82 10.46 -2.48
N ALA A 28 2.74 11.03 -3.67
CA ALA A 28 2.32 10.31 -4.87
C ALA A 28 3.27 9.13 -5.21
N ASP A 29 4.55 9.24 -4.85
CA ASP A 29 5.55 8.21 -5.12
C ASP A 29 5.40 7.02 -4.16
N ALA A 30 5.06 7.25 -2.90
CA ALA A 30 4.74 6.20 -1.95
C ALA A 30 3.51 5.39 -2.38
N LEU A 31 2.44 6.05 -2.81
CA LEU A 31 1.25 5.37 -3.34
C LEU A 31 1.55 4.56 -4.60
N ALA A 32 2.37 5.11 -5.51
CA ALA A 32 2.81 4.40 -6.72
C ALA A 32 3.59 3.12 -6.37
N LYS A 33 4.46 3.17 -5.36
CA LYS A 33 5.19 2.00 -4.84
C LYS A 33 4.23 0.94 -4.30
N ILE A 34 3.22 1.32 -3.52
CA ILE A 34 2.21 0.36 -3.01
C ILE A 34 1.47 -0.32 -4.17
N VAL A 35 1.07 0.42 -5.20
CA VAL A 35 0.42 -0.16 -6.38
C VAL A 35 1.35 -1.11 -7.14
N GLN A 36 2.64 -0.80 -7.22
CA GLN A 36 3.63 -1.71 -7.81
C GLN A 36 3.72 -3.04 -7.03
N ARG A 37 3.51 -3.04 -5.72
CA ARG A 37 3.51 -4.27 -4.90
C ARG A 37 2.33 -5.20 -5.17
N LEU A 38 1.26 -4.72 -5.81
CA LEU A 38 0.19 -5.61 -6.31
C LEU A 38 0.73 -6.59 -7.36
N GLU A 39 1.78 -6.24 -8.10
CA GLU A 39 2.39 -7.11 -9.11
C GLU A 39 3.44 -8.06 -8.51
N SER A 40 3.60 -8.10 -7.19
CA SER A 40 4.55 -9.00 -6.52
C SER A 40 4.20 -10.47 -6.73
N SER A 41 5.23 -11.32 -6.83
CA SER A 41 5.10 -12.78 -6.83
C SER A 41 4.68 -13.33 -5.46
N GLN A 42 4.90 -12.58 -4.38
CA GLN A 42 4.59 -12.99 -3.01
C GLN A 42 3.17 -12.57 -2.62
N LEU A 43 2.35 -13.54 -2.20
CA LEU A 43 0.97 -13.28 -1.78
C LEU A 43 0.87 -12.28 -0.62
N ALA A 44 1.76 -12.39 0.37
CA ALA A 44 1.78 -11.51 1.54
C ALA A 44 1.91 -10.03 1.13
N MET A 45 2.82 -9.72 0.20
CA MET A 45 3.02 -8.36 -0.32
C MET A 45 1.76 -7.84 -1.01
N ARG A 46 1.08 -8.69 -1.79
CA ARG A 46 -0.15 -8.31 -2.49
C ARG A 46 -1.30 -8.05 -1.53
N VAL A 47 -1.45 -8.88 -0.49
CA VAL A 47 -2.48 -8.72 0.55
C VAL A 47 -2.26 -7.39 1.28
N LEU A 48 -1.04 -7.12 1.73
CA LEU A 48 -0.71 -5.89 2.44
C LEU A 48 -0.88 -4.65 1.56
N ALA A 49 -0.50 -4.72 0.28
CA ALA A 49 -0.69 -3.63 -0.66
C ALA A 49 -2.18 -3.29 -0.87
N VAL A 50 -3.04 -4.31 -1.05
CA VAL A 50 -4.50 -4.10 -1.16
C VAL A 50 -5.05 -3.46 0.11
N TYR A 51 -4.68 -4.00 1.27
CA TYR A 51 -5.12 -3.47 2.57
C TYR A 51 -4.71 -2.01 2.76
N ARG A 52 -3.47 -1.65 2.42
CA ARG A 52 -3.00 -0.27 2.52
C ARG A 52 -3.69 0.67 1.56
N LEU A 53 -3.90 0.26 0.31
CA LEU A 53 -4.67 1.07 -0.63
C LEU A 53 -6.10 1.30 -0.14
N GLN A 54 -6.74 0.29 0.44
CA GLN A 54 -8.07 0.42 1.04
C GLN A 54 -8.09 1.38 2.23
N ILE A 55 -7.12 1.30 3.15
CA ILE A 55 -7.02 2.23 4.29
C ILE A 55 -6.81 3.66 3.81
N LEU A 56 -5.87 3.87 2.89
CA LEU A 56 -5.46 5.19 2.48
C LEU A 56 -6.51 5.89 1.61
N THR A 57 -7.25 5.14 0.80
CA THR A 57 -8.21 5.71 -0.16
C THR A 57 -9.67 5.47 0.18
N GLY A 58 -9.96 4.60 1.15
CA GLY A 58 -11.32 4.14 1.47
C GLY A 58 -11.97 3.27 0.38
N LYS A 59 -11.28 3.00 -0.73
CA LYS A 59 -11.83 2.29 -1.89
C LYS A 59 -11.37 0.84 -1.94
N SER A 60 -12.32 -0.06 -2.20
CA SER A 60 -12.04 -1.44 -2.57
C SER A 60 -12.38 -1.64 -4.04
N LEU A 61 -11.37 -1.64 -4.93
CA LEU A 61 -11.56 -1.84 -6.38
C LEU A 61 -11.77 -3.32 -6.75
N GLY A 62 -12.34 -4.12 -5.84
CA GLY A 62 -12.65 -5.54 -6.09
C GLY A 62 -11.44 -6.43 -6.38
N ILE A 63 -10.23 -6.00 -6.02
CA ILE A 63 -8.99 -6.75 -6.29
C ILE A 63 -8.86 -7.93 -5.34
N GLN A 64 -8.66 -9.12 -5.90
CA GLN A 64 -8.33 -10.33 -5.16
C GLN A 64 -6.80 -10.51 -5.10
N PRO A 65 -6.17 -10.46 -3.91
CA PRO A 65 -4.71 -10.60 -3.78
C PRO A 65 -4.15 -11.93 -4.29
N ALA A 66 -4.96 -12.98 -4.33
CA ALA A 66 -4.58 -14.29 -4.87
C ALA A 66 -4.49 -14.28 -6.40
N THR A 67 -5.29 -13.45 -7.06
CA THR A 67 -5.57 -13.43 -8.50
C THR A 67 -5.62 -11.99 -9.01
N ILE A 68 -4.47 -11.31 -8.93
CA ILE A 68 -4.36 -9.92 -9.40
C ILE A 68 -4.57 -9.86 -10.91
N SER A 69 -5.59 -9.12 -11.33
CA SER A 69 -5.82 -8.79 -12.73
C SER A 69 -5.02 -7.55 -13.13
N ARG A 70 -4.46 -7.55 -14.35
CA ARG A 70 -3.79 -6.37 -14.92
C ARG A 70 -4.73 -5.15 -14.99
N SER A 71 -6.01 -5.39 -15.26
CA SER A 71 -7.04 -4.35 -15.29
C SER A 71 -7.21 -3.68 -13.92
N GLY A 72 -7.19 -4.45 -12.83
CA GLY A 72 -7.28 -3.92 -11.46
C GLY A 72 -6.08 -3.03 -11.11
N VAL A 73 -4.87 -3.45 -11.45
CA VAL A 73 -3.65 -2.63 -11.23
C VAL A 73 -3.72 -1.33 -12.04
N GLN A 74 -4.13 -1.40 -13.31
CA GLN A 74 -4.33 -0.20 -14.14
C GLN A 74 -5.43 0.72 -13.62
N GLN A 75 -6.47 0.16 -12.99
CA GLN A 75 -7.52 0.95 -12.35
C GLN A 75 -6.96 1.74 -11.16
N TRP A 76 -6.15 1.12 -10.30
CA TRP A 76 -5.46 1.83 -9.23
C TRP A 76 -4.53 2.93 -9.74
N ARG A 77 -3.74 2.64 -10.79
CA ARG A 77 -2.87 3.67 -11.40
C ARG A 77 -3.66 4.88 -11.89
N ARG A 78 -4.82 4.65 -12.52
CA ARG A 78 -5.71 5.74 -12.98
C ARG A 78 -6.35 6.50 -11.82
N GLU A 79 -6.84 5.80 -10.81
CA GLU A 79 -7.41 6.42 -9.62
C GLU A 79 -6.40 7.32 -8.92
N LEU A 80 -5.17 6.86 -8.70
CA LEU A 80 -4.11 7.65 -8.07
C LEU A 80 -3.68 8.85 -8.92
N ALA A 81 -3.65 8.70 -10.25
CA ALA A 81 -3.30 9.79 -11.16
C ALA A 81 -4.38 10.89 -11.19
N ASN A 82 -5.65 10.50 -11.15
CA ASN A 82 -6.79 11.43 -11.28
C ASN A 82 -7.20 12.06 -9.95
N ASN A 83 -6.97 11.36 -8.83
CA ASN A 83 -7.52 11.73 -7.54
C ASN A 83 -6.42 11.83 -6.46
N ARG A 84 -5.48 12.75 -6.67
CA ARG A 84 -4.36 13.03 -5.74
C ARG A 84 -4.82 13.43 -4.32
N SER A 85 -6.10 13.78 -4.15
CA SER A 85 -6.76 14.19 -2.89
C SER A 85 -7.54 13.07 -2.18
N LEU A 86 -7.53 11.82 -2.68
CA LEU A 86 -8.27 10.71 -2.06
C LEU A 86 -7.61 10.12 -0.81
N LEU A 87 -6.48 10.67 -0.36
CA LEU A 87 -5.95 10.30 0.93
C LEU A 87 -6.98 10.69 2.00
N LEU A 88 -7.66 9.69 2.54
CA LEU A 88 -8.46 9.89 3.73
C LEU A 88 -7.53 10.50 4.80
N PRO A 89 -8.00 11.50 5.57
CA PRO A 89 -7.25 11.92 6.74
C PRO A 89 -6.98 10.64 7.55
N VAL A 90 -5.70 10.35 7.79
CA VAL A 90 -5.29 9.16 8.52
C VAL A 90 -6.10 9.15 9.81
N PRO A 91 -7.02 8.17 10.01
CA PRO A 91 -7.87 8.21 11.17
C PRO A 91 -6.98 8.12 12.41
N ASP A 92 -7.18 9.04 13.36
CA ASP A 92 -6.41 9.05 14.60
C ASP A 92 -6.37 7.64 15.19
N PRO A 93 -5.17 7.16 15.56
CA PRO A 93 -5.04 5.81 16.07
C PRO A 93 -5.97 5.58 17.26
N ILE A 94 -6.66 4.44 17.26
CA ILE A 94 -7.73 4.14 18.23
C ILE A 94 -7.20 4.19 19.69
N TRP A 95 -5.91 3.90 19.89
CA TRP A 95 -5.25 3.97 21.20
C TRP A 95 -5.10 5.37 21.78
N GLU A 96 -5.18 6.44 20.98
CA GLU A 96 -5.21 7.81 21.48
C GLU A 96 -6.59 8.20 22.05
N ARG A 97 -7.65 7.46 21.71
CA ARG A 97 -9.02 7.73 22.19
C ARG A 97 -9.32 7.13 23.56
N ALA A 98 -8.55 6.14 23.99
CA ALA A 98 -8.77 5.44 25.26
C ALA A 98 -8.18 6.17 26.49
N GLY A 99 -7.57 7.35 26.29
CA GLY A 99 -6.83 8.08 27.33
C GLY A 99 -7.47 9.39 27.82
N LYS A 100 -8.75 9.65 27.52
CA LYS A 100 -9.49 10.82 28.05
C LYS A 100 -10.62 10.41 28.97
#